data_AF-A0A957ETT2-F1
#
_entry.id   AF-A0A957ETT2-F1
#
_cell.length_a   1.000
_cell.length_b   1.000
_cell.length_c   1.000
_cell.angle_alpha   90.00
_cell.angle_beta   90.00
_cell.angle_gamma   90.00
#
_symmetry.space_group_name_H-M   'P 1'
#
loop_
_entity.id
_entity.type
_entity.pdbx_description
1 polymer ?
#
loop_
_entity_poly.entity_id
_entity_poly.type
_entity_poly.pdbx_seq_one_letter_code
_entity_poly.pdbx_strand_id
1 'polypeptide(L)'
;MRGDRCVVGGGETAFVGRHFSAPAITNNPRPLSTPHPRIMIGGTGAKKTLRMVAQYADACNIGDWVGNDNMQKALDDLKGHCERLGRD
;
A
#
# COMPACT_ATOMS: atom_id res chain seq x y z
N MET A 1 -3.30 -6.35 14.11
CA MET A 1 -3.24 -5.14 13.26
C MET A 1 -1.80 -4.96 12.80
N ARG A 2 -1.51 -4.91 11.50
CA ARG A 2 -0.16 -4.60 11.00
C ARG A 2 0.08 -3.09 11.18
N GLY A 3 1.30 -2.69 11.58
CA GLY A 3 1.61 -1.36 12.11
C GLY A 3 1.46 -0.17 11.13
N ASP A 4 1.14 -0.44 9.87
CA ASP A 4 0.91 0.54 8.80
C ASP A 4 -0.46 1.21 8.86
N ARG A 5 -1.43 0.60 9.56
CA ARG A 5 -2.83 1.07 9.59
C ARG A 5 -3.23 1.79 10.87
N CYS A 6 -2.32 1.94 11.83
CA CYS A 6 -2.62 2.54 13.14
C CYS A 6 -3.01 4.02 13.04
N VAL A 7 -2.37 4.79 12.18
CA VAL A 7 -2.56 6.26 12.08
C VAL A 7 -3.90 6.64 11.43
N VAL A 8 -4.39 5.82 10.50
CA VAL A 8 -5.64 6.07 9.77
C VAL A 8 -6.88 5.55 10.50
N GLY A 9 -6.71 4.72 11.53
CA GLY A 9 -7.80 4.10 12.30
C GLY A 9 -8.52 5.01 13.31
N GLY A 10 -8.12 6.29 13.43
CA GLY A 10 -8.77 7.26 14.31
C GLY A 10 -8.50 7.00 15.80
N GLY A 11 -7.39 7.50 16.31
CA GLY A 11 -6.99 7.40 17.72
C GLY A 11 -5.52 7.76 17.88
N GLU A 12 -5.06 7.91 19.12
CA GLU A 12 -3.64 7.96 19.41
C GLU A 12 -3.05 6.55 19.32
N THR A 13 -1.95 6.39 18.58
CA THR A 13 -1.30 5.09 18.40
C THR A 13 0.21 5.20 18.51
N ALA A 14 0.84 4.16 19.05
CA ALA A 14 2.30 4.04 19.11
C ALA A 14 2.81 3.12 17.99
N PHE A 15 3.99 3.43 17.46
CA PHE A 15 4.72 2.60 16.51
C PHE A 15 6.18 2.47 16.93
N VAL A 16 6.70 1.24 16.92
CA VAL A 16 8.13 0.95 17.13
C VAL A 16 8.61 0.11 15.95
N GLY A 17 9.42 0.72 15.09
CA GLY A 17 10.00 0.06 13.93
C GLY A 17 11.51 -0.09 14.05
N ARG A 18 12.10 -0.79 13.08
CA ARG A 18 13.56 -0.94 12.98
C ARG A 18 14.29 0.39 12.76
N HIS A 19 13.68 1.32 12.03
CA HIS A 19 14.34 2.56 11.61
C HIS A 19 13.85 3.80 12.39
N PHE A 20 12.63 3.79 12.91
CA PHE A 20 12.08 4.88 13.70
C PHE A 20 11.06 4.38 14.72
N SER A 21 10.87 5.17 15.77
CA SER A 21 9.85 4.96 16.80
C SER A 21 9.05 6.25 16.95
N ALA A 22 7.75 6.11 17.19
CA ALA A 22 6.81 7.20 17.35
C ALA A 22 5.79 6.79 18.44
N PRO A 23 5.93 7.30 19.68
CA PRO A 23 5.16 6.82 20.82
C PRO A 23 3.71 7.33 20.85
N ALA A 24 3.43 8.47 20.22
CA ALA A 24 2.12 9.11 20.21
C ALA A 24 1.82 9.73 18.84
N ILE A 25 1.24 8.94 17.94
CA ILE A 25 0.81 9.38 16.60
C ILE A 25 -0.68 9.64 16.61
N THR A 26 -1.09 10.83 16.17
CA THR A 26 -2.49 11.20 15.93
C THR A 26 -2.67 11.69 14.51
N ASN A 27 -3.86 11.51 13.96
CA ASN A 27 -4.27 12.09 12.67
C ASN A 27 -5.43 13.05 12.93
N ASN A 28 -5.12 14.34 13.00
CA ASN A 28 -6.07 15.40 13.31
C ASN A 28 -6.07 16.47 12.21
N PRO A 29 -7.20 16.69 11.50
CA PRO A 29 -8.50 16.04 11.68
C PRO A 29 -8.49 14.57 11.27
N ARG A 30 -9.42 13.79 11.83
CA ARG A 30 -9.56 12.37 11.48
C ARG A 30 -9.92 12.20 10.00
N PRO A 31 -9.46 11.12 9.35
CA PRO A 31 -9.92 10.76 8.01
C PRO A 31 -11.43 10.64 7.94
N LEU A 32 -12.02 11.13 6.85
CA LEU A 32 -13.47 11.02 6.62
C LEU A 32 -13.90 9.61 6.23
N SER A 33 -13.02 8.84 5.58
CA SER A 33 -13.29 7.50 5.06
C SER A 33 -12.95 6.42 6.09
N THR A 34 -13.83 5.44 6.23
CA THR A 34 -13.65 4.26 7.08
C THR A 34 -13.49 2.99 6.24
N PRO A 35 -12.69 1.99 6.67
CA PRO A 35 -11.82 2.02 7.85
C PRO A 35 -10.55 2.89 7.67
N HIS A 36 -10.20 3.26 6.43
CA HIS A 36 -9.10 4.15 6.08
C HIS A 36 -9.31 4.77 4.69
N PRO A 37 -8.61 5.86 4.34
CA PRO A 37 -8.51 6.33 2.95
C PRO A 37 -8.00 5.26 2.00
N ARG A 38 -8.41 5.34 0.74
CA ARG A 38 -7.88 4.47 -0.32
C ARG A 38 -6.43 4.83 -0.61
N ILE A 39 -5.54 3.85 -0.55
CA ILE A 39 -4.10 4.01 -0.75
C ILE A 39 -3.73 3.57 -2.17
N MET A 40 -3.00 4.43 -2.88
CA MET A 40 -2.45 4.14 -4.20
C MET A 40 -0.92 4.09 -4.12
N ILE A 41 -0.31 3.04 -4.69
CA ILE A 41 1.15 2.92 -4.81
C ILE A 41 1.51 2.92 -6.30
N GLY A 42 2.50 3.75 -6.68
CA GLY A 42 2.96 3.90 -8.05
C GLY A 42 4.23 3.13 -8.38
N GLY A 43 4.31 2.64 -9.62
CA GLY A 43 5.49 2.03 -10.22
C GLY A 43 5.33 0.56 -10.62
N THR A 44 6.25 0.08 -11.46
CA THR A 44 6.16 -1.24 -12.15
C THR A 44 7.21 -2.25 -11.70
N GLY A 45 7.96 -1.95 -10.63
CA GLY A 45 9.02 -2.84 -10.14
C GLY A 45 8.47 -4.16 -9.62
N ALA A 46 8.59 -5.24 -10.39
CA ALA A 46 8.03 -6.57 -10.10
C ALA A 46 8.31 -7.05 -8.68
N LYS A 47 9.58 -7.18 -8.28
CA LYS A 47 9.97 -7.82 -7.01
C LYS A 47 9.57 -7.04 -5.76
N LYS A 48 9.62 -5.70 -5.81
CA LYS A 48 9.46 -4.84 -4.63
C LYS A 48 8.16 -4.05 -4.68
N THR A 49 7.99 -3.21 -5.70
CA THR A 49 6.87 -2.29 -5.82
C THR A 49 5.55 -3.03 -5.94
N LEU A 50 5.42 -3.94 -6.92
CA LEU A 50 4.16 -4.66 -7.13
C LEU A 50 3.83 -5.61 -5.98
N ARG A 51 4.84 -6.20 -5.34
CA ARG A 51 4.66 -6.92 -4.08
C ARG A 51 4.09 -6.02 -2.97
N MET A 52 4.56 -4.77 -2.85
CA MET A 52 4.04 -3.82 -1.85
C MET A 52 2.62 -3.34 -2.20
N VAL A 53 2.33 -3.10 -3.49
CA VAL A 53 0.97 -2.80 -3.97
C VAL A 53 0.03 -3.92 -3.53
N ALA A 54 0.38 -5.17 -3.84
CA ALA A 54 -0.40 -6.34 -3.45
C ALA A 54 -0.49 -6.55 -1.93
N GLN A 55 0.39 -5.99 -1.11
CA GLN A 55 0.33 -6.15 0.35
C GLN A 55 -0.43 -5.03 1.06
N TYR A 56 -0.34 -3.81 0.56
CA TYR A 56 -0.67 -2.59 1.32
C TYR A 56 -1.58 -1.60 0.60
N ALA A 57 -1.68 -1.67 -0.73
CA ALA A 57 -2.45 -0.70 -1.50
C ALA A 57 -3.86 -1.21 -1.84
N ASP A 58 -4.72 -0.26 -2.17
CA ASP A 58 -6.05 -0.47 -2.77
C ASP A 58 -5.99 -0.26 -4.30
N ALA A 59 -4.99 0.46 -4.80
CA ALA A 59 -4.81 0.72 -6.24
C ALA A 59 -3.33 0.78 -6.65
N CYS A 60 -3.06 0.47 -7.92
CA CYS A 60 -1.76 0.63 -8.55
C CYS A 60 -1.78 1.81 -9.53
N ASN A 61 -0.75 2.65 -9.49
CA ASN A 61 -0.54 3.68 -10.51
C ASN A 61 0.56 3.25 -11.48
N ILE A 62 0.18 2.89 -12.70
CA ILE A 62 1.08 2.52 -13.80
C ILE A 62 0.88 3.55 -14.91
N GLY A 63 1.94 4.24 -15.28
CA GLY A 63 1.90 5.25 -16.33
C GLY A 63 2.12 4.69 -17.73
N ASP A 64 1.69 5.46 -18.72
CA ASP A 64 1.86 5.17 -20.16
C ASP A 64 3.34 5.09 -20.59
N TRP A 65 4.23 5.83 -19.92
CA TRP A 65 5.67 5.89 -20.21
C TRP A 65 6.39 4.53 -20.14
N VAL A 66 5.77 3.50 -19.56
CA VAL A 66 6.37 2.16 -19.49
C VAL A 66 6.19 1.37 -20.80
N GLY A 67 5.23 1.77 -21.65
CA GLY A 67 4.86 1.05 -22.88
C GLY A 67 3.96 -0.17 -22.63
N ASN A 68 3.18 -0.56 -23.64
CA ASN A 68 2.13 -1.58 -23.52
C ASN A 68 2.63 -2.94 -23.03
N ASP A 69 3.74 -3.44 -23.58
CA ASP A 69 4.28 -4.76 -23.21
C ASP A 69 4.70 -4.80 -21.74
N ASN A 70 5.35 -3.75 -21.25
CA ASN A 70 5.76 -3.65 -19.86
C ASN A 70 4.56 -3.41 -18.93
N MET A 71 3.53 -2.71 -19.40
CA MET A 71 2.29 -2.55 -18.67
C MET A 71 1.61 -3.91 -18.46
N GLN A 72 1.47 -4.71 -19.53
CA GLN A 72 0.88 -6.04 -19.42
C GLN A 72 1.69 -6.93 -18.46
N LYS A 73 3.02 -6.93 -18.61
CA LYS A 73 3.90 -7.66 -17.70
C LYS A 73 3.74 -7.23 -16.23
N ALA A 74 3.62 -5.93 -15.98
CA ALA A 74 3.41 -5.42 -14.63
C ALA A 74 2.04 -5.84 -14.06
N LEU A 75 0.99 -5.89 -14.88
CA LEU A 75 -0.32 -6.39 -14.48
C LEU A 75 -0.26 -7.89 -14.13
N ASP A 76 0.44 -8.69 -14.93
CA ASP A 76 0.62 -10.12 -14.67
C ASP A 76 1.42 -10.38 -13.39
N ASP A 77 2.51 -9.63 -13.18
CA ASP A 77 3.32 -9.70 -11.96
C ASP A 77 2.49 -9.29 -10.72
N LEU A 78 1.68 -8.23 -10.83
CA LEU A 78 0.79 -7.79 -9.75
C LEU A 78 -0.26 -8.85 -9.42
N LYS A 79 -0.90 -9.43 -10.43
CA LYS A 79 -1.89 -10.50 -10.27
C LYS A 79 -1.27 -11.70 -9.55
N GLY A 80 -0.10 -12.15 -9.97
CA GLY A 80 0.62 -13.24 -9.31
C GLY A 80 1.06 -12.92 -7.87
N HIS A 81 1.19 -11.63 -7.50
CA HIS A 81 1.38 -11.22 -6.11
C HIS A 81 0.09 -11.25 -5.29
N CYS A 82 -1.03 -10.77 -5.85
CA CYS A 82 -2.34 -10.83 -5.21
C CYS A 82 -2.79 -12.27 -4.94
N GLU A 83 -2.67 -13.16 -5.93
CA GLU A 83 -3.02 -14.58 -5.80
C GLU A 83 -2.26 -15.26 -4.66
N ARG A 84 -0.95 -15.02 -4.55
CA ARG A 84 -0.11 -15.59 -3.48
C ARG A 84 -0.51 -15.11 -2.08
N LEU A 85 -1.16 -13.94 -1.99
CA LEU A 85 -1.62 -13.34 -0.74
C LEU A 85 -3.10 -13.59 -0.48
N GLY A 86 -3.81 -14.28 -1.39
CA GLY A 86 -5.26 -14.50 -1.30
C GLY A 86 -6.06 -13.20 -1.40
N ARG A 87 -5.59 -12.25 -2.20
CA ARG A 87 -6.30 -11.00 -2.49
C ARG A 87 -6.87 -11.03 -3.92
N ASP A 88 -8.01 -10.39 -4.07
CA ASP A 88 -8.61 -10.00 -5.36
C ASP A 88 -7.95 -8.69 -5.84
#